data_AF-A0A8W7PV55-F1
#
_entry.id   AF-A0A8W7PV55-F1
#
_cell.length_a   1.000
_cell.length_b   1.000
_cell.length_c   1.000
_cell.angle_alpha   90.00
_cell.angle_beta   90.00
_cell.angle_gamma   90.00
#
_symmetry.space_group_name_H-M   'P 1'
#
loop_
_entity.id
_entity.type
_entity.pdbx_description
1 polymer ?
#
loop_
_entity_poly.entity_id
_entity_poly.type
_entity_poly.pdbx_seq_one_letter_code
_entity_poly.pdbx_strand_id
1 'polypeptide(L)'
;MSTSGGGGVLKDLGHPGLNEALKSHNGVTFKLVKTVSDFSETLAQLYEQHAEALQVLVSNYRKRNSELRKERPACQSNLFAAWETLLQEIEADSQATIDVASTLSRQHTLTQYIDSHNAYVQQLHATNAMLEAYHCETLPQLMQELEEIYNDLCNIVSEAVLQGAEAIAAKAAEQAKRYDGLAVQCKNVSPALDLGYFVRTLPVPQNNQRIPRKAFAPPQSANAPTDAGADDYPDYGGDPMLPVFKDELVVDRGATIQVRPSLEALRRESQELEIQIKQLQDSVDALVRTQIRGIEGQLYSKANEIQEDISMKKFDVRAKQIHLAAVRAQL
;
A
#
# COMPACT_ATOMS: atom_id res chain seq x y z
N MET A 1 11.19 -75.81 -3.13
CA MET A 1 12.30 -75.53 -2.20
C MET A 1 13.18 -74.49 -2.86
N SER A 2 13.22 -73.31 -2.26
CA SER A 2 13.82 -72.07 -2.78
C SER A 2 15.32 -72.04 -2.49
N THR A 3 16.16 -71.74 -3.48
CA THR A 3 17.57 -71.39 -3.25
C THR A 3 17.76 -69.90 -3.55
N SER A 4 17.80 -69.11 -2.48
CA SER A 4 18.33 -67.75 -2.40
C SER A 4 19.70 -67.66 -3.10
N GLY A 5 19.97 -66.70 -3.98
CA GLY A 5 20.02 -65.28 -3.65
C GLY A 5 21.45 -64.92 -3.21
N GLY A 6 22.41 -64.95 -4.14
CA GLY A 6 23.78 -64.48 -3.92
C GLY A 6 23.83 -62.96 -3.79
N GLY A 7 23.28 -62.43 -2.69
CA GLY A 7 23.42 -61.03 -2.31
C GLY A 7 24.86 -60.75 -1.89
N GLY A 8 25.50 -59.76 -2.50
CA GLY A 8 26.85 -59.35 -2.14
C GLY A 8 26.92 -58.92 -0.68
N VAL A 9 27.91 -59.45 0.05
CA VAL A 9 28.12 -59.27 1.50
C VAL A 9 28.25 -57.80 1.93
N LEU A 10 28.52 -56.90 0.98
CA LEU A 10 28.60 -55.44 1.20
C LEU A 10 27.25 -54.72 1.13
N LYS A 11 26.20 -55.38 0.63
CA LYS A 11 24.87 -54.78 0.40
C LYS A 11 24.21 -54.31 1.71
N ASP A 12 24.55 -54.94 2.83
CA ASP A 12 24.00 -54.63 4.15
C ASP A 12 24.86 -53.61 4.94
N LEU A 13 25.98 -53.14 4.37
CA LEU A 13 26.90 -52.18 4.98
C LEU A 13 26.68 -50.74 4.47
N GLY A 14 25.42 -50.27 4.51
CA GLY A 14 25.03 -48.92 4.07
C GLY A 14 25.31 -47.78 5.06
N HIS A 15 25.98 -48.07 6.20
CA HIS A 15 26.22 -47.07 7.24
C HIS A 15 27.34 -46.09 6.83
N PRO A 16 27.11 -44.77 6.82
CA PRO A 16 28.08 -43.77 6.35
C PRO A 16 29.45 -43.83 7.05
N GLY A 17 29.48 -44.24 8.33
CA GLY A 17 30.72 -44.39 9.10
C GLY A 17 31.66 -45.51 8.61
N LEU A 18 31.20 -46.42 7.76
CA LEU A 18 32.01 -47.48 7.18
C LEU A 18 32.74 -47.03 5.90
N ASN A 19 32.40 -45.87 5.36
CA ASN A 19 32.93 -45.37 4.09
C ASN A 19 34.44 -45.16 4.14
N GLU A 20 34.97 -44.59 5.23
CA GLU A 20 36.42 -44.38 5.37
C GLU A 20 37.19 -45.70 5.54
N ALA A 21 36.63 -46.67 6.26
CA ALA A 21 37.22 -48.00 6.39
C ALA A 21 37.24 -48.75 5.04
N LEU A 22 36.15 -48.66 4.27
CA LEU A 22 36.06 -49.26 2.93
C LEU A 22 36.99 -48.56 1.94
N LYS A 23 37.07 -47.23 1.95
CA LYS A 23 38.04 -46.46 1.14
C LYS A 23 39.48 -46.81 1.49
N SER A 24 39.80 -46.90 2.77
CA SER A 24 41.14 -47.27 3.24
C SER A 24 41.49 -48.70 2.85
N HIS A 25 40.58 -49.66 3.07
CA HIS A 25 40.74 -51.05 2.64
C HIS A 25 40.95 -51.15 1.12
N ASN A 26 40.14 -50.44 0.33
CA ASN A 26 40.29 -50.40 -1.12
C ASN A 26 41.62 -49.75 -1.52
N GLY A 27 42.02 -48.65 -0.86
CA GLY A 27 43.30 -47.99 -1.08
C GLY A 27 44.50 -48.89 -0.79
N VAL A 28 44.46 -49.68 0.29
CA VAL A 28 45.48 -50.68 0.60
C VAL A 28 45.47 -51.82 -0.42
N THR A 29 44.28 -52.26 -0.84
CA THR A 29 44.12 -53.31 -1.86
C THR A 29 44.70 -52.89 -3.20
N PHE A 30 44.45 -51.65 -3.65
CA PHE A 30 45.05 -51.11 -4.87
C PHE A 30 46.58 -50.98 -4.77
N LYS A 31 47.10 -50.58 -3.60
CA LYS A 31 48.55 -50.57 -3.37
C LYS A 31 49.14 -51.98 -3.47
N LEU A 32 48.47 -52.99 -2.90
CA LEU A 32 48.91 -54.38 -2.98
C LEU A 32 48.89 -54.90 -4.43
N VAL A 33 47.82 -54.64 -5.19
CA VAL A 33 47.73 -55.02 -6.60
C VAL A 33 48.86 -54.39 -7.42
N LYS A 34 49.14 -53.10 -7.20
CA LYS A 34 50.31 -52.43 -7.80
C LYS A 34 51.62 -53.10 -7.39
N THR A 35 51.82 -53.41 -6.11
CA THR A 35 53.04 -54.08 -5.63
C THR A 35 53.24 -55.45 -6.26
N VAL A 36 52.18 -56.26 -6.38
CA VAL A 36 52.25 -57.57 -7.06
C VAL A 36 52.56 -57.39 -8.56
N SER A 37 52.00 -56.36 -9.18
CA SER A 37 52.21 -56.06 -10.60
C SER A 37 53.66 -55.64 -10.88
N ASP A 38 54.20 -54.74 -10.06
CA ASP A 38 55.59 -54.28 -10.14
C ASP A 38 56.56 -55.45 -9.91
N PHE A 39 56.22 -56.37 -8.99
CA PHE A 39 56.98 -57.60 -8.74
C PHE A 39 56.97 -58.53 -9.96
N SER A 40 55.81 -58.80 -10.57
CA SER A 40 55.69 -59.69 -11.74
C SER A 40 56.45 -59.16 -12.96
N GLU A 41 56.44 -57.84 -13.18
CA GLU A 41 57.21 -57.21 -14.26
C GLU A 41 58.72 -57.33 -14.01
N THR A 42 59.16 -57.05 -12.78
CA THR A 42 60.57 -57.22 -12.39
C THR A 42 61.03 -58.68 -12.54
N LEU A 43 60.17 -59.63 -12.17
CA LEU A 43 60.45 -61.07 -12.29
C LEU A 43 60.53 -61.51 -13.75
N ALA A 44 59.66 -61.00 -14.63
CA ALA A 44 59.71 -61.27 -16.06
C ALA A 44 61.03 -60.80 -16.68
N GLN A 45 61.47 -59.58 -16.35
CA GLN A 45 62.75 -59.04 -16.80
C GLN A 45 63.94 -59.88 -16.33
N LEU A 46 63.90 -60.39 -15.09
CA LEU A 46 64.96 -61.25 -14.56
C LEU A 46 65.04 -62.59 -15.31
N TYR A 47 63.90 -63.19 -15.65
CA TYR A 47 63.84 -64.41 -16.45
C TYR A 47 64.34 -64.19 -17.87
N GLU A 48 63.96 -63.08 -18.51
CA GLU A 48 64.43 -62.72 -19.85
C GLU A 48 65.96 -62.59 -19.90
N GLN A 49 66.56 -61.86 -18.94
CA GLN A 49 68.02 -61.71 -18.84
C GLN A 49 68.74 -63.04 -18.60
N HIS A 50 68.19 -63.91 -17.74
CA HIS A 50 68.77 -65.22 -17.50
C HIS A 50 68.73 -66.10 -18.75
N ALA A 51 67.61 -66.12 -19.45
CA ALA A 51 67.47 -66.89 -20.68
C ALA A 51 68.45 -66.40 -21.76
N GLU A 52 68.55 -65.09 -21.98
CA GLU A 52 69.52 -64.52 -22.92
C GLU A 52 70.95 -64.95 -22.60
N ALA A 53 71.34 -64.95 -21.33
CA ALA A 53 72.68 -65.40 -20.91
C ALA A 53 72.93 -66.88 -21.22
N LEU A 54 71.93 -67.76 -21.01
CA LEU A 54 72.03 -69.18 -21.36
C LEU A 54 72.11 -69.39 -22.88
N GLN A 55 71.32 -68.65 -23.66
CA GLN A 55 71.35 -68.73 -25.12
C GLN A 55 72.71 -68.30 -25.69
N VAL A 56 73.28 -67.21 -25.16
CA VAL A 56 74.65 -66.76 -25.50
C VAL A 56 75.69 -67.81 -25.08
N LEU A 57 75.55 -68.42 -23.90
CA LEU A 57 76.44 -69.49 -23.46
C LEU A 57 76.41 -70.69 -24.41
N VAL A 58 75.22 -71.23 -24.71
CA VAL A 58 75.07 -72.40 -25.58
C VAL A 58 75.57 -72.11 -26.99
N SER A 59 75.22 -70.96 -27.58
CA SER A 59 75.66 -70.60 -28.93
C SER A 59 77.18 -70.51 -29.05
N ASN A 60 77.86 -69.93 -28.06
CA ASN A 60 79.32 -69.87 -28.00
C ASN A 60 79.96 -71.27 -27.95
N TYR A 61 79.43 -72.17 -27.13
CA TYR A 61 79.98 -73.52 -26.99
C TYR A 61 79.59 -74.46 -28.14
N ARG A 62 78.43 -74.30 -28.78
CA ARG A 62 78.11 -75.01 -30.03
C ARG A 62 79.05 -74.65 -31.16
N LYS A 63 79.43 -73.37 -31.28
CA LYS A 63 80.43 -72.91 -32.26
C LYS A 63 81.78 -73.59 -32.02
N ARG A 64 82.29 -73.57 -30.79
CA ARG A 64 83.54 -74.28 -30.41
C ARG A 64 83.44 -75.79 -30.62
N ASN A 65 82.29 -76.40 -30.30
CA ASN A 65 82.10 -77.84 -30.46
C ASN A 65 82.06 -78.28 -31.93
N SER A 66 81.66 -77.39 -32.85
CA SER A 66 81.72 -77.65 -34.30
C SER A 66 83.16 -77.78 -34.81
N GLU A 67 84.12 -77.10 -34.18
CA GLU A 67 85.56 -77.19 -34.49
C GLU A 67 86.13 -78.51 -33.98
N LEU A 68 85.82 -78.88 -32.72
CA LEU A 68 86.23 -80.15 -32.11
C LEU A 68 85.73 -81.40 -32.88
N ARG A 69 84.58 -81.30 -33.55
CA ARG A 69 84.08 -82.40 -34.41
C ARG A 69 84.95 -82.65 -35.64
N LYS A 70 85.62 -81.61 -36.18
CA LYS A 70 86.45 -81.72 -37.39
C LYS A 70 87.75 -82.48 -37.11
N GLU A 71 88.22 -82.47 -35.87
CA GLU A 71 89.50 -83.06 -35.44
C GLU A 71 89.36 -84.53 -35.02
N ARG A 72 88.16 -85.11 -35.12
CA ARG A 72 87.82 -86.38 -34.49
C ARG A 72 87.90 -87.60 -35.44
N PRO A 73 88.38 -88.78 -34.97
CA PRO A 73 88.20 -90.07 -35.66
C PRO A 73 86.72 -90.45 -35.85
N ALA A 74 86.38 -91.18 -36.92
CA ALA A 74 85.00 -91.57 -37.27
C ALA A 74 84.41 -92.71 -36.40
N CYS A 75 84.46 -92.58 -35.07
CA CYS A 75 83.86 -93.51 -34.12
C CYS A 75 82.75 -92.83 -33.29
N GLN A 76 81.73 -93.60 -32.92
CA GLN A 76 80.65 -93.12 -32.06
C GLN A 76 81.16 -92.92 -30.63
N SER A 77 80.75 -91.83 -29.96
CA SER A 77 81.16 -91.55 -28.58
C SER A 77 80.01 -91.04 -27.74
N ASN A 78 79.76 -91.79 -26.67
CA ASN A 78 78.74 -91.51 -25.68
C ASN A 78 79.04 -90.21 -24.92
N LEU A 79 80.31 -89.83 -24.73
CA LEU A 79 80.67 -88.58 -24.07
C LEU A 79 80.27 -87.35 -24.89
N PHE A 80 80.51 -87.36 -26.20
CA PHE A 80 80.08 -86.26 -27.07
C PHE A 80 78.57 -86.21 -27.24
N ALA A 81 77.90 -87.37 -27.26
CA ALA A 81 76.45 -87.43 -27.24
C ALA A 81 75.89 -86.80 -25.95
N ALA A 82 76.43 -87.17 -24.78
CA ALA A 82 76.02 -86.61 -23.49
C ALA A 82 76.28 -85.09 -23.38
N TRP A 83 77.41 -84.61 -23.92
CA TRP A 83 77.71 -83.18 -24.00
C TRP A 83 76.75 -82.40 -24.91
N GLU A 84 76.41 -82.96 -26.08
CA GLU A 84 75.42 -82.35 -26.97
C GLU A 84 74.01 -82.36 -26.37
N THR A 85 73.64 -83.44 -25.69
CA THR A 85 72.42 -83.48 -24.88
C THR A 85 72.44 -82.38 -23.84
N LEU A 86 73.53 -82.16 -23.11
CA LEU A 86 73.62 -81.06 -22.14
C LEU A 86 73.42 -79.68 -22.78
N LEU A 87 74.06 -79.41 -23.93
CA LEU A 87 73.86 -78.14 -24.65
C LEU A 87 72.42 -77.97 -25.16
N GLN A 88 71.79 -79.05 -25.62
CA GLN A 88 70.41 -79.05 -26.07
C GLN A 88 69.43 -78.83 -24.91
N GLU A 89 69.66 -79.44 -23.75
CA GLU A 89 68.84 -79.23 -22.55
C GLU A 89 68.96 -77.79 -22.05
N ILE A 90 70.17 -77.21 -22.01
CA ILE A 90 70.35 -75.81 -21.60
C ILE A 90 69.69 -74.84 -22.60
N GLU A 91 69.70 -75.16 -23.89
CA GLU A 91 68.99 -74.37 -24.92
C GLU A 91 67.46 -74.46 -24.74
N ALA A 92 66.96 -75.66 -24.45
CA ALA A 92 65.54 -75.87 -24.16
C ALA A 92 65.11 -75.13 -22.88
N ASP A 93 65.95 -75.12 -21.85
CA ASP A 93 65.70 -74.43 -20.58
C ASP A 93 65.68 -72.90 -20.75
N SER A 94 66.59 -72.37 -21.59
CA SER A 94 66.58 -70.98 -22.03
C SER A 94 65.26 -70.61 -22.72
N GLN A 95 64.80 -71.43 -23.68
CA GLN A 95 63.57 -71.16 -24.41
C GLN A 95 62.34 -71.20 -23.48
N ALA A 96 62.28 -72.18 -22.58
CA ALA A 96 61.22 -72.27 -21.58
C ALA A 96 61.18 -71.04 -20.65
N THR A 97 62.35 -70.49 -20.31
CA THR A 97 62.46 -69.31 -19.46
C THR A 97 61.96 -68.03 -20.17
N ILE A 98 62.18 -67.89 -21.48
CA ILE A 98 61.61 -66.80 -22.32
C ILE A 98 60.08 -66.89 -22.37
N ASP A 99 59.54 -68.09 -22.53
CA ASP A 99 58.09 -68.30 -22.59
C ASP A 99 57.42 -67.93 -21.25
N VAL A 100 58.08 -68.21 -20.12
CA VAL A 100 57.65 -67.76 -18.79
C VAL A 100 57.68 -66.23 -18.67
N ALA A 101 58.77 -65.58 -19.07
CA ALA A 101 58.90 -64.12 -19.03
C ALA A 101 57.80 -63.42 -19.85
N SER A 102 57.57 -63.89 -21.09
CA SER A 102 56.54 -63.32 -21.97
C SER A 102 55.12 -63.50 -21.43
N THR A 103 54.85 -64.63 -20.76
CA THR A 103 53.56 -64.90 -20.12
C THR A 103 53.30 -63.94 -18.96
N LEU A 104 54.30 -63.69 -18.11
CA LEU A 104 54.21 -62.74 -16.99
C LEU A 104 53.96 -61.31 -17.48
N SER A 105 54.70 -60.84 -18.49
CA SER A 105 54.51 -59.49 -19.04
C SER A 105 53.13 -59.28 -19.68
N ARG A 106 52.61 -60.28 -20.39
CA ARG A 106 51.27 -60.21 -21.00
C ARG A 106 50.15 -60.16 -19.95
N GLN A 107 50.29 -60.91 -18.86
CA GLN A 107 49.32 -60.88 -17.75
C GLN A 107 49.25 -59.50 -17.09
N HIS A 108 50.39 -58.82 -16.96
CA HIS A 108 50.45 -57.46 -16.43
C HIS A 108 49.66 -56.45 -17.28
N THR A 109 49.89 -56.42 -18.60
CA THR A 109 49.17 -55.49 -19.51
C THR A 109 47.65 -55.72 -19.49
N LEU A 110 47.21 -56.97 -19.45
CA LEU A 110 45.79 -57.30 -19.38
C LEU A 110 45.16 -56.82 -18.06
N THR A 111 45.88 -56.97 -16.94
CA THR A 111 45.41 -56.53 -15.62
C THR A 111 45.21 -55.02 -15.59
N GLN A 112 46.18 -54.24 -16.06
CA GLN A 112 46.06 -52.78 -16.13
C GLN A 112 44.92 -52.32 -17.04
N TYR A 113 44.71 -53.00 -18.17
CA TYR A 113 43.61 -52.69 -19.07
C TYR A 113 42.25 -52.90 -18.38
N ILE A 114 42.07 -54.04 -17.71
CA ILE A 114 40.85 -54.35 -16.95
C ILE A 114 40.62 -53.33 -15.84
N ASP A 115 41.66 -52.94 -15.11
CA ASP A 115 41.56 -51.95 -14.04
C ASP A 115 41.17 -50.56 -14.58
N SER A 116 41.77 -50.13 -15.70
CA SER A 116 41.42 -48.85 -16.34
C SER A 116 39.98 -48.84 -16.87
N HIS A 117 39.50 -49.98 -17.40
CA HIS A 117 38.11 -50.14 -17.81
C HIS A 117 37.17 -50.05 -16.60
N ASN A 118 37.48 -50.77 -15.52
CA ASN A 118 36.66 -50.76 -14.31
C ASN A 118 36.58 -49.35 -13.71
N ALA A 119 37.69 -48.61 -13.69
CA ALA A 119 37.72 -47.22 -13.24
C ALA A 119 36.84 -46.31 -14.13
N TYR A 120 36.90 -46.49 -15.45
CA TYR A 120 36.04 -45.76 -16.39
C TYR A 120 34.55 -46.04 -16.14
N VAL A 121 34.15 -47.31 -16.00
CA VAL A 121 32.75 -47.70 -15.76
C VAL A 121 32.25 -47.14 -14.44
N GLN A 122 33.06 -47.19 -13.37
CA GLN A 122 32.72 -46.59 -12.08
C GLN A 122 32.51 -45.08 -12.20
N GLN A 123 33.40 -44.37 -12.89
CA GLN A 123 33.27 -42.93 -13.10
C GLN A 123 32.03 -42.59 -13.95
N LEU A 124 31.71 -43.41 -14.97
CA LEU A 124 30.52 -43.23 -15.78
C LEU A 124 29.24 -43.34 -14.93
N HIS A 125 29.15 -44.36 -14.08
CA HIS A 125 28.02 -44.50 -13.17
C HIS A 125 27.92 -43.36 -12.15
N ALA A 126 29.05 -42.92 -11.59
CA ALA A 126 29.08 -41.78 -10.67
C ALA A 126 28.57 -40.51 -11.36
N THR A 127 29.05 -40.21 -12.56
CA THR A 127 28.62 -39.04 -13.34
C THR A 127 27.14 -39.12 -13.73
N ASN A 128 26.65 -40.28 -14.16
CA ASN A 128 25.24 -40.45 -14.52
C ASN A 128 24.32 -40.27 -13.30
N ALA A 129 24.70 -40.81 -12.14
CA ALA A 129 23.94 -40.60 -10.90
C ALA A 129 23.92 -39.13 -10.48
N MET A 130 25.03 -38.40 -10.65
CA MET A 130 25.08 -36.95 -10.41
C MET A 130 24.15 -36.18 -11.36
N LEU A 131 24.12 -36.55 -12.65
CA LEU A 131 23.23 -35.93 -13.63
C LEU A 131 21.76 -36.19 -13.29
N GLU A 132 21.41 -37.42 -12.89
CA GLU A 132 20.06 -37.77 -12.49
C GLU A 132 19.63 -36.98 -11.25
N ALA A 133 20.45 -36.93 -10.19
CA ALA A 133 20.18 -36.12 -9.00
C ALA A 133 20.04 -34.63 -9.31
N TYR A 134 20.88 -34.09 -10.21
CA TYR A 134 20.78 -32.69 -10.63
C TYR A 134 19.46 -32.40 -11.36
N HIS A 135 19.11 -33.21 -12.37
CA HIS A 135 17.96 -32.95 -13.23
C HIS A 135 16.62 -33.35 -12.61
N CYS A 136 16.57 -34.40 -11.82
CA CYS A 136 15.33 -34.94 -11.27
C CYS A 136 15.02 -34.41 -9.87
N GLU A 137 16.02 -33.98 -9.10
CA GLU A 137 15.83 -33.54 -7.71
C GLU A 137 16.23 -32.08 -7.53
N THR A 138 17.51 -31.75 -7.77
CA THR A 138 18.08 -30.45 -7.36
C THR A 138 17.47 -29.28 -8.15
N LEU A 139 17.45 -29.37 -9.49
CA LEU A 139 16.93 -28.31 -10.33
C LEU A 139 15.41 -28.09 -10.14
N PRO A 140 14.57 -29.14 -10.10
CA PRO A 140 13.15 -28.97 -9.78
C PRO A 140 12.90 -28.35 -8.40
N GLN A 141 13.64 -28.74 -7.36
CA GLN A 141 13.52 -28.15 -6.02
C GLN A 141 13.84 -26.66 -6.04
N LEU A 142 14.93 -26.25 -6.70
CA LEU A 142 15.26 -24.82 -6.85
C LEU A 142 14.17 -24.03 -7.60
N MET A 143 13.51 -24.64 -8.58
CA MET A 143 12.37 -24.02 -9.28
C MET A 143 11.14 -23.89 -8.38
N GLN A 144 10.86 -24.89 -7.55
CA GLN A 144 9.80 -24.83 -6.56
C GLN A 144 10.06 -23.75 -5.51
N GLU A 145 11.28 -23.67 -4.96
CA GLU A 145 11.65 -22.62 -4.00
C GLU A 145 11.49 -21.22 -4.59
N LEU A 146 11.86 -21.03 -5.88
CA LEU A 146 11.67 -19.75 -6.57
C LEU A 146 10.19 -19.41 -6.74
N GLU A 147 9.35 -20.40 -7.07
CA GLU A 147 7.90 -20.23 -7.18
C GLU A 147 7.28 -19.87 -5.83
N GLU A 148 7.68 -20.53 -4.74
CA GLU A 148 7.22 -20.24 -3.38
C GLU A 148 7.56 -18.79 -2.97
N ILE A 149 8.81 -18.37 -3.20
CA ILE A 149 9.25 -16.99 -2.94
C ILE A 149 8.44 -15.98 -3.77
N TYR A 150 8.18 -16.27 -5.04
CA TYR A 150 7.39 -15.39 -5.90
C TYR A 150 5.96 -15.24 -5.40
N ASN A 151 5.31 -16.36 -5.03
CA ASN A 151 3.96 -16.35 -4.48
C ASN A 151 3.88 -15.55 -3.17
N ASP A 152 4.83 -15.76 -2.26
CA ASP A 152 4.91 -15.01 -1.00
C ASP A 152 5.05 -13.50 -1.25
N LEU A 153 5.93 -13.12 -2.19
CA LEU A 153 6.11 -11.72 -2.56
C LEU A 153 4.83 -11.12 -3.14
N CYS A 154 4.15 -11.83 -4.04
CA CYS A 154 2.87 -11.39 -4.61
C CYS A 154 1.80 -11.21 -3.53
N ASN A 155 1.71 -12.13 -2.57
CA ASN A 155 0.76 -12.05 -1.46
C ASN A 155 1.05 -10.85 -0.56
N ILE A 156 2.31 -10.65 -0.16
CA ILE A 156 2.74 -9.52 0.68
C ILE A 156 2.42 -8.19 -0.01
N VAL A 157 2.76 -8.06 -1.29
CA VAL A 157 2.51 -6.83 -2.05
C VAL A 157 1.00 -6.58 -2.22
N SER A 158 0.23 -7.62 -2.54
CA SER A 158 -1.23 -7.50 -2.67
C SER A 158 -1.89 -7.07 -1.36
N GLU A 159 -1.50 -7.67 -0.25
CA GLU A 159 -2.02 -7.35 1.07
C GLU A 159 -1.66 -5.91 1.49
N ALA A 160 -0.41 -5.48 1.27
CA ALA A 160 0.01 -4.12 1.57
C ALA A 160 -0.78 -3.07 0.76
N VAL A 161 -1.02 -3.35 -0.53
CA VAL A 161 -1.84 -2.48 -1.39
C VAL A 161 -3.28 -2.43 -0.92
N LEU A 162 -3.86 -3.59 -0.56
CA LEU A 162 -5.22 -3.67 -0.02
C LEU A 162 -5.37 -2.86 1.27
N GLN A 163 -4.48 -3.06 2.24
CA GLN A 163 -4.48 -2.31 3.50
C GLN A 163 -4.35 -0.80 3.26
N GLY A 164 -3.50 -0.40 2.31
CA GLY A 164 -3.36 1.00 1.91
C GLY A 164 -4.66 1.58 1.33
N ALA A 165 -5.33 0.82 0.45
CA ALA A 165 -6.61 1.23 -0.13
C ALA A 165 -7.73 1.35 0.91
N GLU A 166 -7.83 0.37 1.83
CA GLU A 166 -8.79 0.38 2.93
C GLU A 166 -8.59 1.56 3.87
N ALA A 167 -7.34 1.89 4.23
CA ALA A 167 -7.03 3.05 5.06
C ALA A 167 -7.45 4.37 4.41
N ILE A 168 -7.21 4.53 3.10
CA ILE A 168 -7.65 5.71 2.33
C ILE A 168 -9.18 5.77 2.27
N ALA A 169 -9.85 4.64 2.01
CA ALA A 169 -11.31 4.56 1.97
C ALA A 169 -11.94 4.93 3.32
N ALA A 170 -11.41 4.41 4.42
CA ALA A 170 -11.86 4.73 5.77
C ALA A 170 -11.70 6.22 6.09
N LYS A 171 -10.55 6.81 5.74
CA LYS A 171 -10.31 8.25 5.90
C LYS A 171 -11.31 9.08 5.09
N ALA A 172 -11.57 8.71 3.84
CA ALA A 172 -12.50 9.41 2.97
C ALA A 172 -13.95 9.33 3.50
N ALA A 173 -14.36 8.17 4.01
CA ALA A 173 -15.67 8.00 4.63
C ALA A 173 -15.85 8.89 5.87
N GLU A 174 -14.84 8.94 6.75
CA GLU A 174 -14.89 9.81 7.93
C GLU A 174 -14.86 11.30 7.55
N GLN A 175 -14.11 11.66 6.50
CA GLN A 175 -14.13 13.02 5.95
C GLN A 175 -15.51 13.40 5.41
N ALA A 176 -16.15 12.52 4.63
CA ALA A 176 -17.50 12.72 4.13
C ALA A 176 -18.51 12.91 5.26
N LYS A 177 -18.44 12.06 6.30
CA LYS A 177 -19.31 12.16 7.49
C LYS A 177 -19.16 13.51 8.21
N ARG A 178 -17.93 14.01 8.37
CA ARG A 178 -17.68 15.32 8.99
C ARG A 178 -18.27 16.47 8.17
N TYR A 179 -18.09 16.45 6.85
CA TYR A 179 -18.67 17.49 5.98
C TYR A 179 -20.19 17.40 5.88
N ASP A 180 -20.77 16.21 5.92
CA ASP A 180 -22.23 16.05 5.99
C ASP A 180 -22.78 16.62 7.31
N GLY A 181 -22.10 16.36 8.43
CA GLY A 181 -22.42 16.98 9.72
C GLY A 181 -22.37 18.51 9.68
N LEU A 182 -21.34 19.09 9.06
CA LEU A 182 -21.26 20.53 8.83
C LEU A 182 -22.41 21.04 7.94
N ALA A 183 -22.73 20.33 6.86
CA ALA A 183 -23.82 20.69 5.96
C ALA A 183 -25.18 20.70 6.69
N VAL A 184 -25.42 19.74 7.58
CA VAL A 184 -26.61 19.73 8.45
C VAL A 184 -26.63 20.95 9.38
N GLN A 185 -25.50 21.30 10.02
CA GLN A 185 -25.42 22.50 10.85
C GLN A 185 -25.72 23.77 10.05
N CYS A 186 -25.16 23.92 8.85
CA CYS A 186 -25.44 25.04 7.97
C CYS A 186 -26.92 25.12 7.57
N LYS A 187 -27.57 23.99 7.30
CA LYS A 187 -29.02 23.93 7.00
C LYS A 187 -29.89 24.33 8.18
N ASN A 188 -29.40 24.12 9.41
CA ASN A 188 -30.11 24.47 10.64
C ASN A 188 -29.92 25.94 11.04
N VAL A 189 -29.06 26.70 10.35
CA VAL A 189 -28.93 28.15 10.58
C VAL A 189 -30.26 28.82 10.26
N SER A 190 -30.84 29.49 11.26
CA SER A 190 -32.15 30.12 11.16
C SER A 190 -32.10 31.52 11.75
N PRO A 191 -32.21 32.57 10.90
CA PRO A 191 -32.18 33.96 11.36
C PRO A 191 -33.26 34.27 12.39
N ALA A 192 -34.43 33.62 12.29
CA ALA A 192 -35.53 33.80 13.23
C ALA A 192 -35.21 33.22 14.62
N LEU A 193 -34.55 32.05 14.68
CA LEU A 193 -34.10 31.46 15.94
C LEU A 193 -33.00 32.33 16.58
N ASP A 194 -32.03 32.78 15.78
CA ASP A 194 -30.93 33.63 16.25
C ASP A 194 -31.44 34.95 16.84
N LEU A 195 -32.36 35.63 16.13
CA LEU A 195 -33.04 36.81 16.66
C LEU A 195 -33.88 36.49 17.90
N GLY A 196 -34.52 35.33 17.95
CA GLY A 196 -35.25 34.88 19.13
C GLY A 196 -34.36 34.72 20.36
N TYR A 197 -33.17 34.12 20.21
CA TYR A 197 -32.17 34.03 21.27
C TYR A 197 -31.68 35.41 21.69
N PHE A 198 -31.41 36.30 20.72
CA PHE A 198 -31.01 37.68 21.00
C PHE A 198 -32.08 38.47 21.77
N VAL A 199 -33.35 38.41 21.36
CA VAL A 199 -34.41 39.13 22.06
C VAL A 199 -34.58 38.65 23.51
N ARG A 200 -34.35 37.36 23.78
CA ARG A 200 -34.39 36.80 25.15
C ARG A 200 -33.28 37.32 26.06
N THR A 201 -32.16 37.83 25.50
CA THR A 201 -31.10 38.44 26.31
C THR A 201 -31.35 39.92 26.58
N LEU A 202 -32.30 40.55 25.87
CA LEU A 202 -32.65 41.95 26.10
C LEU A 202 -33.54 42.08 27.35
N PRO A 203 -33.29 43.08 28.22
CA PRO A 203 -34.19 43.40 29.33
C PRO A 203 -35.46 44.07 28.78
N VAL A 204 -36.50 43.28 28.50
CA VAL A 204 -37.78 43.80 28.00
C VAL A 204 -38.75 44.06 29.17
N PRO A 205 -39.42 45.22 29.23
CA PRO A 205 -40.47 45.48 30.22
C PRO A 205 -41.60 44.45 30.12
N GLN A 206 -41.99 43.82 31.23
CA GLN A 206 -42.97 42.72 31.28
C GLN A 206 -44.40 43.11 30.82
N ASN A 207 -44.68 44.39 30.64
CA ASN A 207 -46.01 44.87 30.29
C ASN A 207 -45.95 45.50 28.89
N ASN A 208 -46.49 44.82 27.88
CA ASN A 208 -46.80 45.42 26.59
C ASN A 208 -47.72 46.62 26.85
N GLN A 209 -47.14 47.83 26.92
CA GLN A 209 -47.92 49.01 27.25
C GLN A 209 -49.02 49.18 26.19
N ARG A 210 -50.27 49.13 26.63
CA ARG A 210 -51.42 49.50 25.79
C ARG A 210 -51.15 50.89 25.24
N ILE A 211 -51.38 51.07 23.93
CA ILE A 211 -51.14 52.34 23.24
C ILE A 211 -51.79 53.48 24.05
N PRO A 212 -51.01 54.44 24.59
CA PRO A 212 -51.57 55.56 25.32
C PRO A 212 -52.47 56.39 24.41
N ARG A 213 -53.76 56.54 24.75
CA ARG A 213 -54.70 57.38 24.03
C ARG A 213 -54.97 58.67 24.82
N LYS A 214 -54.96 59.81 24.15
CA LYS A 214 -55.39 61.08 24.74
C LYS A 214 -56.91 61.21 24.62
N ALA A 215 -57.58 61.55 25.72
CA ALA A 215 -59.01 61.88 25.73
C ALA A 215 -59.21 63.39 25.56
N PHE A 216 -60.35 63.79 25.00
CA PHE A 216 -60.75 65.20 24.94
C PHE A 216 -60.85 65.80 26.35
N ALA A 217 -60.32 67.01 26.53
CA ALA A 217 -60.39 67.78 27.77
C ALA A 217 -60.91 69.20 27.45
N PRO A 218 -62.06 69.63 28.01
CA PRO A 218 -62.58 70.97 27.77
C PRO A 218 -61.59 72.06 28.23
N PRO A 219 -61.58 73.26 27.59
CA PRO A 219 -60.77 74.39 28.03
C PRO A 219 -61.08 74.72 29.50
N GLN A 220 -60.09 74.59 30.38
CA GLN A 220 -60.22 75.01 31.76
C GLN A 220 -60.23 76.55 31.80
N SER A 221 -61.22 77.14 32.46
CA SER A 221 -61.23 78.58 32.72
C SER A 221 -59.97 78.93 33.54
N ALA A 222 -59.31 80.05 33.23
CA ALA A 222 -58.08 80.46 33.90
C ALA A 222 -58.23 80.71 35.42
N ASN A 223 -59.43 80.52 35.99
CA ASN A 223 -59.80 80.72 37.38
C ASN A 223 -60.56 79.53 37.99
N ALA A 224 -60.31 78.29 37.58
CA ALA A 224 -60.81 77.14 38.33
C ALA A 224 -59.91 76.89 39.57
N PRO A 225 -60.43 76.95 40.81
CA PRO A 225 -59.66 76.53 41.96
C PRO A 225 -59.32 75.05 41.78
N THR A 226 -58.06 74.71 42.04
CA THR A 226 -57.69 73.34 42.37
C THR A 226 -58.39 73.02 43.69
N ASP A 227 -59.36 72.12 43.71
CA ASP A 227 -59.44 71.26 44.89
C ASP A 227 -60.18 69.94 44.72
N ALA A 228 -59.73 69.02 45.54
CA ALA A 228 -60.33 67.76 45.92
C ALA A 228 -61.72 67.92 46.55
N GLY A 229 -62.41 66.78 46.70
CA GLY A 229 -63.42 66.62 47.73
C GLY A 229 -64.81 67.08 47.32
N ALA A 230 -65.76 66.16 47.45
CA ALA A 230 -67.18 66.45 47.45
C ALA A 230 -67.50 67.55 48.47
N ASP A 231 -68.33 68.51 48.12
CA ASP A 231 -69.66 68.60 48.69
C ASP A 231 -70.52 69.69 48.02
N ASP A 232 -71.80 69.36 48.02
CA ASP A 232 -73.00 70.06 47.59
C ASP A 232 -73.04 71.57 47.92
N TYR A 233 -73.18 72.44 46.91
CA TYR A 233 -73.90 73.73 46.99
C TYR A 233 -74.28 74.23 45.58
N PRO A 234 -75.44 74.90 45.39
CA PRO A 234 -76.04 75.15 44.08
C PRO A 234 -75.53 76.42 43.42
N ASP A 235 -75.39 76.32 42.09
CA ASP A 235 -75.68 77.34 41.08
C ASP A 235 -75.61 78.81 41.53
N TYR A 236 -74.45 79.44 41.38
CA TYR A 236 -74.36 80.88 41.13
C TYR A 236 -73.02 81.23 40.46
N GLY A 237 -73.08 81.73 39.22
CA GLY A 237 -72.07 82.68 38.72
C GLY A 237 -71.00 82.20 37.75
N GLY A 238 -71.23 81.14 36.97
CA GLY A 238 -70.50 80.94 35.71
C GLY A 238 -71.21 81.70 34.59
N ASP A 239 -70.57 82.71 34.01
CA ASP A 239 -71.06 83.56 32.92
C ASP A 239 -71.91 82.77 31.87
N PRO A 240 -73.21 83.07 31.65
CA PRO A 240 -74.10 82.30 30.77
C PRO A 240 -73.72 82.32 29.28
N MET A 241 -72.59 82.92 28.91
CA MET A 241 -72.17 83.08 27.52
C MET A 241 -70.95 82.26 27.11
N LEU A 242 -70.33 81.46 27.97
CA LEU A 242 -69.17 80.64 27.56
C LEU A 242 -69.63 79.35 26.85
N PRO A 243 -69.24 79.12 25.58
CA PRO A 243 -69.63 77.92 24.84
C PRO A 243 -69.14 76.64 25.53
N VAL A 244 -70.04 75.67 25.73
CA VAL A 244 -69.68 74.32 26.21
C VAL A 244 -69.13 73.52 25.01
N PHE A 245 -67.84 73.20 25.04
CA PHE A 245 -67.19 72.41 23.99
C PHE A 245 -67.30 70.90 24.25
N LYS A 246 -67.58 70.14 23.20
CA LYS A 246 -67.59 68.67 23.16
C LYS A 246 -66.48 68.18 22.22
N ASP A 247 -66.26 66.87 22.16
CA ASP A 247 -65.33 66.22 21.21
C ASP A 247 -65.89 66.22 19.77
N GLU A 248 -66.32 67.40 19.30
CA GLU A 248 -66.99 67.64 18.03
C GLU A 248 -66.60 69.04 17.50
N LEU A 249 -66.55 69.20 16.17
CA LEU A 249 -66.28 70.48 15.52
C LEU A 249 -67.47 71.45 15.67
N VAL A 250 -67.22 72.69 16.09
CA VAL A 250 -68.23 73.76 16.17
C VAL A 250 -68.32 74.48 14.82
N VAL A 251 -69.51 74.47 14.20
CA VAL A 251 -69.76 75.02 12.85
C VAL A 251 -70.83 76.11 12.88
N ASP A 252 -70.55 77.26 13.51
CA ASP A 252 -71.43 78.45 13.53
C ASP A 252 -71.06 79.45 12.40
N ARG A 253 -71.85 80.50 12.15
CA ARG A 253 -71.65 81.48 11.04
C ARG A 253 -70.26 82.10 11.01
N GLY A 254 -69.63 82.35 12.16
CA GLY A 254 -68.25 82.82 12.26
C GLY A 254 -67.20 81.72 12.08
N ALA A 255 -67.44 80.53 12.64
CA ALA A 255 -66.51 79.38 12.57
C ALA A 255 -66.50 78.70 11.19
N THR A 256 -67.65 78.67 10.50
CA THR A 256 -67.81 78.09 9.15
C THR A 256 -66.90 78.77 8.13
N ILE A 257 -66.61 80.06 8.32
CA ILE A 257 -65.68 80.83 7.48
C ILE A 257 -64.26 80.27 7.57
N GLN A 258 -63.87 79.65 8.69
CA GLN A 258 -62.54 79.06 8.90
C GLN A 258 -62.51 77.53 8.73
N VAL A 259 -63.58 76.82 9.08
CA VAL A 259 -63.65 75.34 8.98
C VAL A 259 -63.55 74.87 7.52
N ARG A 260 -64.21 75.55 6.56
CA ARG A 260 -64.15 75.16 5.14
C ARG A 260 -62.75 75.31 4.51
N PRO A 261 -62.07 76.47 4.62
CA PRO A 261 -60.69 76.60 4.14
C PRO A 261 -59.72 75.64 4.83
N SER A 262 -59.91 75.35 6.12
CA SER A 262 -59.10 74.39 6.87
C SER A 262 -59.28 72.97 6.35
N LEU A 263 -60.51 72.53 6.05
CA LEU A 263 -60.78 71.22 5.46
C LEU A 263 -60.15 71.08 4.06
N GLU A 264 -60.25 72.12 3.23
CA GLU A 264 -59.62 72.13 1.89
C GLU A 264 -58.08 72.12 1.98
N ALA A 265 -57.51 72.81 2.96
CA ALA A 265 -56.08 72.78 3.25
C ALA A 265 -55.61 71.39 3.71
N LEU A 266 -56.34 70.74 4.63
CA LEU A 266 -56.05 69.38 5.11
C LEU A 266 -56.17 68.35 3.98
N ARG A 267 -57.13 68.50 3.06
CA ARG A 267 -57.25 67.63 1.88
C ARG A 267 -56.05 67.76 0.95
N ARG A 268 -55.60 69.00 0.72
CA ARG A 268 -54.40 69.27 -0.07
C ARG A 268 -53.15 68.69 0.61
N GLU A 269 -53.00 68.89 1.91
CA GLU A 269 -51.90 68.36 2.71
C GLU A 269 -51.87 66.82 2.71
N SER A 270 -53.04 66.16 2.87
CA SER A 270 -53.14 64.70 2.79
C SER A 270 -52.68 64.16 1.44
N GLN A 271 -53.13 64.76 0.33
CA GLN A 271 -52.71 64.37 -1.01
C GLN A 271 -51.22 64.60 -1.23
N GLU A 272 -50.67 65.71 -0.73
CA GLU A 272 -49.25 66.01 -0.82
C GLU A 272 -48.41 64.98 -0.03
N LEU A 273 -48.82 64.63 1.19
CA LEU A 273 -48.17 63.60 2.01
C LEU A 273 -48.22 62.22 1.34
N GLU A 274 -49.33 61.85 0.70
CA GLU A 274 -49.43 60.61 -0.07
C GLU A 274 -48.44 60.56 -1.24
N ILE A 275 -48.30 61.66 -1.98
CA ILE A 275 -47.32 61.78 -3.07
C ILE A 275 -45.90 61.69 -2.53
N GLN A 276 -45.59 62.40 -1.43
CA GLN A 276 -44.27 62.36 -0.79
C GLN A 276 -43.94 60.94 -0.27
N ILE A 277 -44.89 60.24 0.34
CA ILE A 277 -44.72 58.85 0.80
C ILE A 277 -44.42 57.94 -0.38
N LYS A 278 -45.17 58.07 -1.48
CA LYS A 278 -44.94 57.26 -2.69
C LYS A 278 -43.55 57.50 -3.28
N GLN A 279 -43.13 58.77 -3.40
CA GLN A 279 -41.79 59.12 -3.89
C GLN A 279 -40.68 58.56 -2.99
N LEU A 280 -40.86 58.62 -1.66
CA LEU A 280 -39.92 58.04 -0.72
C LEU A 280 -39.87 56.51 -0.83
N GLN A 281 -41.02 55.84 -1.00
CA GLN A 281 -41.10 54.39 -1.21
C GLN A 281 -40.39 53.96 -2.50
N ASP A 282 -40.63 54.65 -3.62
CA ASP A 282 -39.96 54.39 -4.90
C ASP A 282 -38.42 54.55 -4.75
N SER A 283 -37.99 55.55 -3.98
CA SER A 283 -36.58 55.77 -3.66
C SER A 283 -35.99 54.66 -2.78
N VAL A 284 -36.74 54.14 -1.80
CA VAL A 284 -36.32 52.98 -0.98
C VAL A 284 -36.14 51.77 -1.86
N ASP A 285 -37.09 51.48 -2.76
CA ASP A 285 -37.02 50.33 -3.66
C ASP A 285 -35.84 50.43 -4.63
N ALA A 286 -35.50 51.63 -5.09
CA ALA A 286 -34.32 51.87 -5.91
C ALA A 286 -33.01 51.60 -5.14
N LEU A 287 -32.94 52.01 -3.87
CA LEU A 287 -31.80 51.73 -3.00
C LEU A 287 -31.67 50.22 -2.71
N VAL A 288 -32.79 49.53 -2.42
CA VAL A 288 -32.81 48.06 -2.19
C VAL A 288 -32.31 47.30 -3.43
N ARG A 289 -32.78 47.65 -4.64
CA ARG A 289 -32.25 47.04 -5.87
C ARG A 289 -30.76 47.28 -6.07
N THR A 290 -30.28 48.47 -5.70
CA THR A 290 -28.85 48.81 -5.79
C THR A 290 -28.03 48.04 -4.78
N GLN A 291 -28.54 47.86 -3.56
CA GLN A 291 -27.94 47.04 -2.53
C GLN A 291 -27.82 45.58 -2.96
N ILE A 292 -28.89 44.99 -3.51
CA ILE A 292 -28.89 43.59 -4.01
C ILE A 292 -27.78 43.40 -5.05
N ARG A 293 -27.70 44.28 -6.06
CA ARG A 293 -26.62 44.24 -7.06
C ARG A 293 -25.23 44.41 -6.42
N GLY A 294 -25.12 45.25 -5.39
CA GLY A 294 -23.89 45.43 -4.64
C GLY A 294 -23.46 44.14 -3.93
N ILE A 295 -24.40 43.43 -3.31
CA ILE A 295 -24.16 42.13 -2.65
C ILE A 295 -23.77 41.07 -3.68
N GLU A 296 -24.50 40.95 -4.78
CA GLU A 296 -24.19 40.02 -5.89
C GLU A 296 -22.81 40.33 -6.51
N GLY A 297 -22.44 41.61 -6.59
CA GLY A 297 -21.15 42.09 -7.03
C GLY A 297 -20.04 42.04 -5.97
N GLN A 298 -20.28 41.43 -4.80
CA GLN A 298 -19.33 41.31 -3.68
C GLN A 298 -18.83 42.66 -3.10
N LEU A 299 -19.58 43.74 -3.29
CA LEU A 299 -19.29 45.09 -2.78
C LEU A 299 -19.88 45.29 -1.38
N TYR A 300 -19.47 44.48 -0.41
CA TYR A 300 -20.08 44.42 0.92
C TYR A 300 -20.01 45.74 1.71
N SER A 301 -18.90 46.49 1.62
CA SER A 301 -18.77 47.81 2.29
C SER A 301 -19.82 48.80 1.77
N LYS A 302 -19.97 48.87 0.44
CA LYS A 302 -20.94 49.75 -0.21
C LYS A 302 -22.38 49.29 0.04
N ALA A 303 -22.62 47.98 0.06
CA ALA A 303 -23.94 47.44 0.40
C ALA A 303 -24.33 47.74 1.85
N ASN A 304 -23.35 47.82 2.76
CA ASN A 304 -23.56 48.21 4.16
C ASN A 304 -23.85 49.71 4.29
N GLU A 305 -23.12 50.57 3.61
CA GLU A 305 -23.43 52.02 3.56
C GLU A 305 -24.87 52.27 3.04
N ILE A 306 -25.24 51.58 1.95
CA ILE A 306 -26.60 51.67 1.40
C ILE A 306 -27.66 51.14 2.38
N GLN A 307 -27.33 50.18 3.26
CA GLN A 307 -28.26 49.68 4.28
C GLN A 307 -28.66 50.77 5.28
N GLU A 308 -27.71 51.63 5.66
CA GLU A 308 -27.98 52.76 6.56
C GLU A 308 -28.88 53.78 5.88
N ASP A 309 -28.61 54.12 4.61
CA ASP A 309 -29.45 55.01 3.80
C ASP A 309 -30.87 54.47 3.62
N ILE A 310 -31.01 53.16 3.36
CA ILE A 310 -32.32 52.49 3.28
C ILE A 310 -33.07 52.63 4.61
N SER A 311 -32.37 52.44 5.73
CA SER A 311 -32.96 52.51 7.06
C SER A 311 -33.46 53.92 7.38
N MET A 312 -32.66 54.95 7.04
CA MET A 312 -33.04 56.36 7.18
C MET A 312 -34.26 56.70 6.32
N LYS A 313 -34.24 56.32 5.03
CA LYS A 313 -35.38 56.55 4.13
C LYS A 313 -36.65 55.84 4.59
N LYS A 314 -36.54 54.60 5.11
CA LYS A 314 -37.68 53.88 5.68
C LYS A 314 -38.21 54.58 6.93
N PHE A 315 -37.33 55.16 7.76
CA PHE A 315 -37.75 55.98 8.89
C PHE A 315 -38.54 57.20 8.44
N ASP A 316 -38.06 57.93 7.42
CA ASP A 316 -38.78 59.08 6.85
C ASP A 316 -40.16 58.70 6.29
N VAL A 317 -40.26 57.56 5.60
CA VAL A 317 -41.55 57.00 5.15
C VAL A 317 -42.48 56.78 6.34
N ARG A 318 -41.98 56.18 7.44
CA ARG A 318 -42.79 55.94 8.64
C ARG A 318 -43.22 57.24 9.32
N ALA A 319 -42.33 58.23 9.42
CA ALA A 319 -42.65 59.54 9.97
C ALA A 319 -43.78 60.21 9.17
N LYS A 320 -43.68 60.21 7.83
CA LYS A 320 -44.72 60.76 6.95
C LYS A 320 -46.02 59.95 7.03
N GLN A 321 -45.97 58.63 7.16
CA GLN A 321 -47.16 57.79 7.38
C GLN A 321 -47.88 58.13 8.69
N ILE A 322 -47.14 58.40 9.78
CA ILE A 322 -47.72 58.86 11.05
C ILE A 322 -48.39 60.22 10.86
N HIS A 323 -47.73 61.16 10.17
CA HIS A 323 -48.29 62.49 9.88
C HIS A 323 -49.55 62.39 9.02
N LEU A 324 -49.52 61.57 7.97
CA LEU A 324 -50.68 61.31 7.11
C LEU A 324 -51.83 60.69 7.91
N ALA A 325 -51.55 59.75 8.83
CA ALA A 325 -52.58 59.18 9.69
C ALA A 325 -53.21 60.25 10.60
N ALA A 326 -52.41 61.20 11.11
CA ALA A 326 -52.92 62.32 11.89
C ALA A 326 -53.79 63.26 11.04
N VAL A 327 -53.34 63.67 9.85
CA VAL A 327 -54.11 64.53 8.93
C VAL A 327 -55.40 63.84 8.47
N ARG A 328 -55.35 62.54 8.14
CA ARG A 328 -56.55 61.76 7.78
C ARG A 328 -57.55 61.62 8.92
N ALA A 329 -57.10 61.60 10.17
CA ALA A 329 -57.99 61.59 11.33
C ALA A 329 -58.64 62.97 11.61
N GLN A 330 -58.09 64.05 11.05
CA GLN A 330 -58.64 65.41 11.15
C GLN A 330 -59.64 65.77 10.03
N LEU A 331 -59.64 65.01 8.93
CA LEU A 331 -60.55 65.14 7.79
C LEU A 331 -61.94 64.55 8.07
#